data_AF-A0A953PPL0-F1
#
_entry.id   AF-A0A953PPL0-F1
#
_cell.length_a   1.000
_cell.length_b   1.000
_cell.length_c   1.000
_cell.angle_alpha   90.00
_cell.angle_beta   90.00
_cell.angle_gamma   90.00
#
_symmetry.space_group_name_H-M   'P 1'
#
loop_
_entity.id
_entity.type
_entity.pdbx_description
1 polymer ?
#
loop_
_entity_poly.entity_id
_entity_poly.type
_entity_poly.pdbx_seq_one_letter_code
_entity_poly.pdbx_strand_id
1 'polypeptide(L)' 'MPPPGIFTRSAREIARTMARRDVSPKGVGSAIRMIQYFINRAGRNLSPRRRKELEGAKRILQRRLP' A
#
# COMPACT_ATOMS: atom_id res chain seq x y z
N MET A 1 2.74 -11.11 4.75
CA MET A 1 3.67 -10.47 3.78
C MET A 1 2.89 -10.07 2.53
N PRO A 2 3.19 -8.93 1.88
CA PRO A 2 2.52 -8.55 0.64
C PRO A 2 2.79 -9.57 -0.48
N PRO A 3 1.76 -10.01 -1.23
CA PRO A 3 1.96 -10.89 -2.38
C PRO A 3 2.87 -10.26 -3.44
N PRO A 4 3.66 -11.05 -4.19
CA PRO A 4 4.48 -10.54 -5.28
C PRO A 4 3.67 -9.69 -6.26
N GLY A 5 4.22 -8.54 -6.65
CA GLY A 5 3.59 -7.65 -7.62
C GLY A 5 2.37 -6.87 -7.12
N ILE A 6 1.96 -6.98 -5.84
CA ILE A 6 0.78 -6.23 -5.36
C ILE A 6 0.92 -4.72 -5.56
N PHE A 7 2.12 -4.16 -5.39
CA PHE A 7 2.38 -2.73 -5.54
C PHE A 7 2.38 -2.22 -6.99
N THR A 8 2.20 -3.11 -7.98
CA THR A 8 1.97 -2.72 -9.38
C THR A 8 0.49 -2.69 -9.76
N ARG A 9 -0.42 -3.04 -8.84
CA ARG A 9 -1.87 -3.10 -9.05
C ARG A 9 -2.55 -1.73 -8.85
N SER A 10 -3.88 -1.71 -8.90
CA SER A 10 -4.66 -0.49 -8.64
C SER A 10 -4.68 -0.11 -7.16
N ALA A 11 -4.92 1.16 -6.85
CA ALA A 11 -5.04 1.67 -5.48
C ALA A 11 -6.04 0.87 -4.64
N ARG A 12 -7.19 0.50 -5.24
CA ARG A 12 -8.23 -0.29 -4.58
C ARG A 12 -7.78 -1.71 -4.26
N GLU A 13 -7.10 -2.37 -5.18
CA GLU A 13 -6.57 -3.74 -4.96
C GLU A 13 -5.45 -3.75 -3.93
N ILE A 14 -4.54 -2.79 -3.99
CA ILE A 14 -3.48 -2.62 -2.99
C ILE A 14 -4.11 -2.44 -1.61
N ALA A 15 -5.04 -1.49 -1.45
CA ALA A 15 -5.67 -1.23 -0.16
C ALA A 15 -6.46 -2.43 0.37
N ARG A 16 -7.25 -3.11 -0.49
CA ARG A 16 -8.02 -4.30 -0.09
C ARG A 16 -7.09 -5.41 0.39
N THR A 17 -6.00 -5.67 -0.35
CA THR A 17 -5.04 -6.73 -0.01
C THR A 17 -4.27 -6.39 1.26
N MET A 18 -3.74 -5.17 1.35
CA MET A 18 -2.95 -4.72 2.50
C MET A 18 -3.78 -4.58 3.78
N ALA A 19 -5.10 -4.44 3.69
CA ALA A 19 -5.99 -4.44 4.87
C ALA A 19 -6.19 -5.83 5.48
N ARG A 20 -5.84 -6.91 4.79
CA ARG A 20 -6.02 -8.27 5.33
C ARG A 20 -5.02 -8.56 6.44
N ARG A 21 -5.45 -9.27 7.50
CA ARG A 21 -4.63 -9.56 8.68
C ARG A 21 -3.46 -10.52 8.40
N ASP A 22 -3.60 -11.42 7.43
CA ASP A 22 -2.53 -12.31 6.96
C ASP A 22 -1.46 -11.55 6.15
N VAL A 23 -1.83 -10.44 5.51
CA VAL A 23 -0.91 -9.58 4.77
C VAL A 23 -0.21 -8.60 5.72
N SER A 24 -0.99 -7.91 6.56
CA SER A 24 -0.57 -6.89 7.52
C SER A 24 -0.99 -7.28 8.95
N PRO A 25 -0.25 -8.16 9.64
CA PRO A 25 -0.67 -8.71 10.94
C PRO A 25 -0.76 -7.67 12.04
N LYS A 26 -0.04 -6.54 11.91
CA LYS A 26 -0.10 -5.40 12.83
C LYS A 26 -1.18 -4.37 12.45
N GLY A 27 -2.14 -4.75 11.61
CA GLY A 27 -3.30 -3.94 11.23
C GLY A 27 -3.02 -2.84 10.21
N VAL A 28 -4.04 -2.00 9.97
CA VAL A 28 -4.07 -0.97 8.91
C VAL A 28 -2.95 0.07 9.05
N GLY A 29 -2.59 0.46 10.27
CA GLY A 29 -1.45 1.36 10.49
C GLY A 29 -0.13 0.79 9.96
N SER A 30 0.09 -0.53 10.12
CA SER A 30 1.29 -1.19 9.58
C SER A 30 1.26 -1.30 8.05
N ALA A 31 0.08 -1.49 7.46
CA ALA A 31 -0.12 -1.47 6.02
C ALA A 31 0.27 -0.11 5.40
N ILE A 32 -0.16 0.99 6.03
CA ILE A 32 0.18 2.35 5.61
C ILE A 32 1.69 2.58 5.65
N ARG A 33 2.37 2.18 6.74
CA ARG A 33 3.84 2.30 6.85
C ARG A 33 4.56 1.51 5.77
N MET A 34 4.07 0.31 5.41
CA MET A 34 4.66 -0.49 4.34
C MET A 34 4.54 0.18 2.97
N ILE A 35 3.36 0.74 2.65
CA ILE A 35 3.16 1.48 1.40
C ILE A 35 4.06 2.72 1.37
N GLN A 36 4.15 3.46 2.48
CA GLN A 36 5.03 4.62 2.59
C GLN A 36 6.51 4.26 2.42
N TYR A 37 6.95 3.15 3.04
CA TYR A 37 8.29 2.62 2.86
C TYR A 37 8.57 2.30 1.38
N PHE A 38 7.62 1.65 0.70
CA PHE A 38 7.78 1.31 -0.71
C PHE A 38 7.90 2.57 -1.59
N ILE A 39 7.06 3.59 -1.35
CA ILE A 39 7.13 4.89 -2.04
C ILE A 39 8.49 5.58 -1.85
N ASN A 40 9.06 5.51 -0.64
CA ASN A 40 10.25 6.28 -0.26
C ASN A 40 11.57 5.57 -0.57
N ARG A 41 11.67 4.25 -0.30
CA ARG A 41 12.94 3.51 -0.39
C ARG A 41 12.99 2.49 -1.53
N ALA A 42 11.92 1.75 -1.76
CA ALA A 42 11.92 0.69 -2.79
C ALA A 42 11.58 1.22 -4.19
N GLY A 43 10.94 2.39 -4.26
CA GLY A 43 10.44 2.99 -5.48
C GLY A 43 11.41 3.95 -6.18
N ARG A 44 12.73 3.69 -6.15
CA ARG A 44 13.73 4.58 -6.76
C ARG A 44 13.47 4.90 -8.25
N ASN A 45 12.64 4.12 -8.95
CA ASN A 45 12.18 4.35 -10.32
C ASN A 45 10.66 4.23 -10.49
N LEU A 46 9.86 4.58 -9.47
CA LEU A 46 8.39 4.58 -9.60
C LEU A 46 7.95 5.62 -10.63
N SER A 47 7.28 5.17 -11.70
CA SER A 47 6.63 6.10 -12.62
C SER A 47 5.57 6.94 -11.88
N PRO A 48 5.28 8.17 -12.34
CA PRO A 48 4.28 9.03 -11.71
C PRO A 48 2.92 8.34 -11.53
N ARG A 49 2.52 7.52 -12.51
CA ARG A 49 1.29 6.73 -12.45
C ARG A 49 1.32 5.71 -11.31
N ARG A 50 2.41 4.96 -11.15
CA ARG A 50 2.52 3.96 -10.06
C ARG A 50 2.58 4.63 -8.69
N ARG A 51 3.29 5.76 -8.57
CA ARG A 51 3.29 6.58 -7.34
C ARG A 51 1.87 7.01 -6.96
N LYS A 52 1.07 7.45 -7.94
CA LYS A 52 -0.34 7.85 -7.72
C LYS A 52 -1.21 6.70 -7.20
N GLU A 53 -1.03 5.48 -7.70
CA GLU A 53 -1.78 4.32 -7.18
C GLU A 53 -1.41 4.00 -5.72
N LEU A 54 -0.13 4.05 -5.38
CA LEU A 54 0.33 3.79 -4.01
C LEU A 54 -0.16 4.86 -3.02
N GLU A 55 -0.09 6.13 -3.41
CA GLU A 55 -0.66 7.23 -2.62
C GLU A 55 -2.18 7.11 -2.49
N GLY A 56 -2.87 6.69 -3.56
CA GLY A 56 -4.29 6.38 -3.53
C GLY A 56 -4.63 5.26 -2.54
N ALA A 57 -3.86 4.17 -2.55
CA ALA A 57 -4.02 3.06 -1.62
C ALA A 57 -3.81 3.50 -0.17
N LYS A 58 -2.76 4.31 0.08
CA LYS A 58 -2.47 4.91 1.38
C LYS A 58 -3.66 5.72 1.90
N ARG A 59 -4.25 6.58 1.05
CA ARG A 59 -5.42 7.39 1.40
C ARG A 59 -6.67 6.55 1.69
N ILE A 60 -6.90 5.48 0.92
CA ILE A 60 -8.01 4.55 1.20
C ILE A 60 -7.85 3.90 2.58
N LEU A 61 -6.63 3.48 2.94
CA LEU A 61 -6.36 2.87 4.24
C LEU A 61 -6.45 3.87 5.38
N GLN A 62 -5.98 5.11 5.20
CA GLN A 62 -6.10 6.17 6.20
C GLN A 62 -7.57 6.46 6.55
N ARG A 63 -8.48 6.44 5.56
CA ARG A 63 -9.93 6.59 5.80
C ARG A 63 -10.58 5.44 6.56
N ARG A 64 -9.85 4.33 6.80
CA ARG A 64 -10.30 3.18 7.60
C ARG A 64 -9.76 3.21 9.03
N LEU A 65 -8.87 4.15 9.35
CA LEU A 65 -8.48 4.38 10.72
C LEU A 65 -9.64 5.11 11.42
N PRO A 66 -9.91 4.79 12.70
CA PRO A 66 -10.85 5.54 13.52
C PRO A 66 -10.37 6.98 13.73
#